data_AF-A0A5D4SXL4-F1
#
_entry.id   AF-A0A5D4SXL4-F1
#
_cell.length_a   1.000
_cell.length_b   1.000
_cell.length_c   1.000
_cell.angle_alpha   90.00
_cell.angle_beta   90.00
_cell.angle_gamma   90.00
#
_symmetry.space_group_name_H-M   'P 1'
#
loop_
_entity.id
_entity.type
_entity.pdbx_description
1 polymer ?
#
loop_
_entity_poly.entity_id
_entity_poly.type
_entity_poly.pdbx_seq_one_letter_code
_entity_poly.pdbx_strand_id
1 'polypeptide(L)'
;MTFVWLMLTIAVALIFIDVVGRKLLGIKRAKLTDPKGKKIDLLGRVICVILAFVLYPTFIETEVLEMNYLFIIFFTVLFCFQAIIQYIYIKESKEFIITLLMNIVFVVFLFNIDALLKLYS
;
A
#
# COMPACT_ATOMS: atom_id res chain seq x y z
N MET A 1 -5.92 -13.04 -19.44
CA MET A 1 -6.90 -13.53 -18.44
C MET A 1 -6.27 -13.63 -17.05
N THR A 2 -5.12 -14.31 -16.90
CA THR A 2 -4.34 -14.45 -15.65
C THR A 2 -4.16 -13.14 -14.86
N PHE A 3 -3.70 -12.07 -15.50
CA PHE A 3 -3.51 -10.77 -14.86
C PHE A 3 -4.82 -10.18 -14.29
N VAL A 4 -5.95 -10.35 -15.00
CA VAL A 4 -7.26 -9.84 -14.56
C VAL A 4 -7.73 -10.59 -13.31
N TRP A 5 -7.57 -11.92 -13.29
CA TRP A 5 -7.90 -12.73 -12.11
C TRP A 5 -7.03 -12.38 -10.91
N LEU A 6 -5.73 -12.16 -11.12
CA LEU A 6 -4.80 -11.74 -10.09
C LEU A 6 -5.18 -10.36 -9.50
N MET A 7 -5.58 -9.40 -10.34
CA MET A 7 -6.10 -8.09 -9.91
C MET A 7 -7.43 -8.19 -9.15
N LEU A 8 -8.32 -9.10 -9.55
CA LEU A 8 -9.56 -9.38 -8.83
C LEU A 8 -9.28 -9.95 -7.43
N THR A 9 -8.35 -10.89 -7.32
CA THR A 9 -8.00 -11.54 -6.04
C THR A 9 -7.44 -10.55 -5.03
N ILE A 10 -6.51 -9.67 -5.43
CA ILE A 10 -6.02 -8.61 -4.54
C ILE A 10 -7.12 -7.60 -4.18
N ALA A 11 -7.97 -7.21 -5.14
CA ALA A 11 -9.06 -6.27 -4.87
C ALA A 11 -10.03 -6.85 -3.82
N VAL A 12 -10.41 -8.12 -3.95
CA VAL A 12 -11.26 -8.81 -2.97
C VAL A 12 -10.58 -8.90 -1.61
N ALA A 13 -9.29 -9.25 -1.55
CA ALA A 13 -8.55 -9.33 -0.28
C ALA A 13 -8.48 -7.97 0.44
N LEU A 14 -8.24 -6.89 -0.31
CA LEU A 14 -8.19 -5.53 0.24
C LEU A 14 -9.57 -5.06 0.73
N ILE A 15 -10.63 -5.31 -0.04
CA ILE A 15 -12.01 -4.99 0.37
C ILE A 15 -12.39 -5.79 1.62
N PHE A 16 -12.02 -7.07 1.67
CA PHE A 16 -12.28 -7.92 2.82
C PHE A 16 -11.61 -7.37 4.07
N ILE A 17 -10.34 -6.97 4.01
CA ILE A 17 -9.66 -6.33 5.14
C ILE A 17 -10.31 -5.00 5.53
N ASP A 18 -10.69 -4.18 4.55
CA ASP A 18 -11.36 -2.91 4.85
C ASP A 18 -12.67 -3.16 5.61
N VAL A 19 -13.53 -4.06 5.11
CA VAL A 19 -14.85 -4.31 5.72
C VAL A 19 -14.72 -5.07 7.04
N VAL A 20 -13.99 -6.19 7.05
CA VAL A 20 -13.87 -7.06 8.22
C VAL A 20 -12.99 -6.42 9.28
N GLY A 21 -11.84 -5.86 8.90
CA GLY A 21 -10.95 -5.17 9.83
C GLY A 21 -11.64 -4.01 10.54
N ARG A 22 -12.41 -3.19 9.80
CA ARG A 22 -13.19 -2.10 10.41
C ARG A 22 -14.27 -2.62 11.36
N LYS A 23 -15.00 -3.65 10.95
CA LYS A 23 -16.08 -4.23 11.77
C LYS A 23 -15.55 -4.85 13.05
N LEU A 24 -14.44 -5.59 12.98
CA LEU A 24 -13.82 -6.25 14.14
C LEU A 24 -13.22 -5.25 15.12
N LEU A 25 -12.63 -4.17 14.61
CA LEU A 25 -11.93 -3.18 15.44
C LEU A 25 -12.81 -1.99 15.85
N GLY A 26 -14.07 -1.94 15.38
CA GLY A 26 -14.98 -0.81 15.62
C GLY A 26 -14.51 0.51 14.99
N ILE A 27 -13.71 0.44 13.93
CA ILE A 27 -13.07 1.60 13.28
C ILE A 27 -14.05 2.23 12.29
N LYS A 28 -14.41 3.50 12.51
CA LYS A 28 -15.25 4.26 11.58
C LYS A 28 -14.41 4.94 10.52
N ARG A 29 -14.97 5.03 9.30
CA ARG A 29 -14.32 5.73 8.20
C ARG A 29 -14.12 7.21 8.54
N ALA A 30 -12.88 7.69 8.50
CA ALA A 30 -12.57 9.10 8.67
C ALA A 30 -11.80 9.66 7.48
N LYS A 31 -12.14 10.88 7.10
CA LYS A 31 -11.45 11.61 6.04
C LYS A 31 -10.48 12.61 6.66
N LEU A 32 -9.32 12.73 6.03
CA LEU A 32 -8.37 13.80 6.35
C LEU A 32 -8.98 15.13 5.91
N THR A 33 -9.44 15.94 6.86
CA THR A 33 -10.04 17.27 6.60
C THR A 33 -9.06 18.41 6.82
N ASP A 34 -8.05 18.21 7.68
CA ASP A 34 -7.04 19.21 7.99
C ASP A 34 -6.26 19.66 6.73
N PRO A 35 -6.23 20.97 6.41
CA PRO A 35 -5.56 21.48 5.21
C PRO A 35 -4.04 21.22 5.19
N LYS A 36 -3.37 21.30 6.35
CA LYS A 36 -1.93 21.03 6.45
C LYS A 36 -1.67 19.54 6.25
N GLY A 37 -2.47 18.68 6.88
CA GLY A 37 -2.41 17.24 6.69
C GLY A 37 -2.60 16.85 5.23
N LYS A 38 -3.59 17.40 4.54
CA LYS A 38 -3.80 17.15 3.09
C LYS A 38 -2.60 17.56 2.23
N LYS A 39 -2.02 18.73 2.51
CA LYS A 39 -0.87 19.22 1.75
C LYS A 39 0.35 18.33 1.95
N ILE A 40 0.60 17.88 3.19
CA ILE A 40 1.71 16.98 3.51
C ILE A 40 1.47 15.60 2.90
N ASP A 41 0.25 15.05 2.99
CA ASP A 41 -0.10 13.76 2.35
C ASP A 41 0.18 13.79 0.85
N LEU A 42 -0.28 14.85 0.16
CA LEU A 42 -0.04 15.02 -1.27
C LEU A 42 1.46 15.13 -1.60
N LEU A 43 2.18 16.01 -0.91
CA LEU A 43 3.62 16.20 -1.15
C LEU A 43 4.42 14.93 -0.88
N GLY A 44 4.13 14.22 0.22
CA GLY A 44 4.81 12.98 0.55
C GLY A 44 4.57 11.88 -0.48
N ARG A 45 3.33 11.74 -0.98
CA ARG A 45 3.01 10.80 -2.07
C ARG A 45 3.79 11.15 -3.35
N VAL A 46 3.82 12.43 -3.73
CA VAL A 46 4.57 12.90 -4.91
C VAL A 46 6.06 12.61 -4.76
N ILE A 47 6.65 12.90 -3.60
CA ILE A 47 8.06 12.60 -3.31
C ILE A 47 8.34 11.10 -3.39
N CYS A 48 7.47 10.25 -2.80
CA CYS A 48 7.63 8.79 -2.88
C CYS A 48 7.64 8.30 -4.34
N VAL A 49 6.73 8.82 -5.17
CA VAL A 49 6.66 8.47 -6.59
C VAL A 49 7.93 8.92 -7.33
N ILE A 50 8.38 10.16 -7.12
CA ILE A 50 9.61 10.67 -7.73
C ILE A 50 10.81 9.79 -7.34
N LEU A 51 10.95 9.43 -6.06
CA LEU A 51 12.02 8.56 -5.60
C LEU A 51 11.97 7.18 -6.27
N ALA A 52 10.78 6.59 -6.41
CA ALA A 52 10.63 5.32 -7.12
C ALA A 52 11.05 5.42 -8.60
N PHE A 53 10.68 6.50 -9.29
CA PHE A 53 11.09 6.73 -10.68
C PHE A 53 12.60 6.97 -10.83
N VAL A 54 13.23 7.66 -9.87
CA VAL A 54 14.68 7.89 -9.88
C VAL A 54 15.45 6.59 -9.63
N LEU A 55 14.94 5.72 -8.76
CA LEU A 55 15.57 4.43 -8.45
C LEU A 55 15.30 3.36 -9.53
N TYR A 56 14.25 3.51 -10.32
CA TYR A 56 13.82 2.53 -11.33
C TYR A 56 14.93 2.12 -12.32
N PRO A 57 15.67 3.05 -12.97
CA PRO A 57 16.74 2.66 -13.89
C PRO A 57 17.85 1.86 -13.22
N THR A 58 18.24 2.26 -11.99
CA THR A 58 19.29 1.56 -11.23
C THR A 58 18.92 0.11 -10.94
N PHE A 59 17.65 -0.17 -10.62
CA PHE A 59 17.20 -1.54 -10.38
C PHE A 59 17.16 -2.39 -11.66
N ILE A 60 16.85 -1.80 -12.81
CA ILE A 60 16.88 -2.51 -14.10
C ILE A 60 18.33 -2.83 -14.50
N GLU A 61 19.22 -1.86 -14.40
CA GLU A 61 20.59 -2.01 -14.91
C GLU A 61 21.46 -2.93 -14.07
N THR A 62 21.22 -2.98 -12.76
CA THR A 62 22.09 -3.71 -11.84
C THR A 62 21.66 -5.16 -11.60
N GLU A 63 20.40 -5.51 -11.86
CA GLU A 63 19.79 -6.82 -11.52
C GLU A 63 20.04 -7.27 -10.05
N VAL A 64 20.48 -6.37 -9.17
CA VAL A 64 20.90 -6.67 -7.79
C VAL A 64 19.70 -7.11 -6.95
N LEU A 65 18.51 -6.61 -7.27
CA LEU A 65 17.24 -7.00 -6.66
C LEU A 65 16.18 -7.15 -7.74
N GLU A 66 15.36 -8.19 -7.59
CA GLU A 66 14.18 -8.38 -8.42
C GLU A 66 13.22 -7.17 -8.30
N MET A 67 12.54 -6.87 -9.40
CA MET A 67 11.65 -5.70 -9.53
C MET A 67 10.51 -5.68 -8.50
N ASN A 68 10.05 -6.87 -8.06
CA ASN A 68 9.06 -7.04 -7.00
C ASN A 68 9.51 -6.38 -5.68
N TYR A 69 10.80 -6.43 -5.32
CA TYR A 69 11.32 -5.83 -4.09
C TYR A 69 11.31 -4.30 -4.14
N LEU A 70 11.60 -3.69 -5.30
CA LEU A 70 11.45 -2.24 -5.47
C LEU A 70 10.01 -1.82 -5.19
N PHE A 71 9.03 -2.55 -5.74
CA PHE A 71 7.62 -2.30 -5.47
C PHE A 71 7.25 -2.52 -4.00
N ILE A 72 7.73 -3.59 -3.36
CA ILE A 72 7.50 -3.86 -1.94
C ILE A 72 8.01 -2.69 -1.08
N ILE A 73 9.24 -2.22 -1.31
CA ILE A 73 9.83 -1.08 -0.59
C ILE A 73 8.99 0.17 -0.84
N PHE A 74 8.69 0.47 -2.10
CA PHE A 74 7.90 1.65 -2.49
C PHE A 74 6.54 1.68 -1.80
N PHE A 75 5.74 0.60 -1.92
CA PHE A 75 4.43 0.53 -1.29
C PHE A 75 4.53 0.55 0.23
N THR A 76 5.50 -0.16 0.83
CA THR A 76 5.70 -0.15 2.29
C THR A 76 5.94 1.27 2.80
N VAL A 77 6.84 2.03 2.17
CA VAL A 77 7.12 3.42 2.53
C VAL A 77 5.86 4.27 2.37
N LEU A 78 5.14 4.11 1.27
CA LEU A 78 3.91 4.86 0.98
C LEU A 78 2.81 4.60 2.04
N PHE A 79 2.56 3.33 2.38
CA PHE A 79 1.56 2.95 3.38
C PHE A 79 1.97 3.37 4.79
N CYS A 80 3.24 3.21 5.17
CA CYS A 80 3.76 3.68 6.45
C CYS A 80 3.65 5.21 6.57
N PHE A 81 4.01 5.94 5.52
CA PHE A 81 3.82 7.38 5.46
C PHE A 81 2.35 7.77 5.64
N GLN A 82 1.43 7.13 4.90
CA GLN A 82 0.00 7.36 5.04
C GLN A 82 -0.50 7.06 6.46
N ALA A 83 -0.04 5.97 7.07
CA ALA A 83 -0.39 5.61 8.45
C ALA A 83 0.11 6.67 9.46
N ILE A 84 1.32 7.21 9.27
CA ILE A 84 1.87 8.30 10.11
C ILE A 84 1.01 9.56 9.99
N ILE A 85 0.65 9.98 8.77
CA ILE A 85 -0.23 11.15 8.57
C ILE A 85 -1.59 10.91 9.22
N GLN A 86 -2.16 9.72 9.07
CA GLN A 86 -3.43 9.39 9.70
C GLN A 86 -3.34 9.39 11.24
N TYR A 87 -2.23 8.90 11.79
CA TYR A 87 -1.96 8.94 13.22
C TYR A 87 -1.83 10.37 13.77
N ILE A 88 -1.24 11.29 12.98
CA ILE A 88 -1.06 12.69 13.40
C ILE A 88 -2.38 13.48 13.27
N TYR A 89 -3.11 13.34 12.17
CA TYR A 89 -4.22 14.24 11.84
C TYR A 89 -5.63 13.67 12.08
N ILE A 90 -5.79 12.35 12.13
CA ILE A 90 -7.09 11.69 12.36
C ILE A 90 -6.97 10.54 13.39
N LYS A 91 -6.13 10.73 14.42
CA LYS A 91 -5.81 9.72 15.45
C LYS A 91 -7.02 9.01 16.04
N GLU A 92 -8.06 9.79 16.37
CA GLU A 92 -9.30 9.29 17.00
C GLU A 92 -10.02 8.23 16.16
N SER A 93 -9.90 8.32 14.83
CA SER A 93 -10.51 7.35 13.93
C SER A 93 -9.81 6.00 13.93
N LYS A 94 -8.54 5.94 14.34
CA LYS A 94 -7.66 4.77 14.23
C LYS A 94 -7.51 4.21 12.81
N GLU A 95 -7.78 5.01 11.77
CA GLU A 95 -7.61 4.63 10.35
C GLU A 95 -6.22 4.10 10.02
N PHE A 96 -5.18 4.59 10.71
CA PHE A 96 -3.81 4.13 10.55
C PHE A 96 -3.67 2.62 10.75
N ILE A 97 -4.49 2.00 11.60
CA ILE A 97 -4.48 0.55 11.82
C ILE A 97 -4.93 -0.19 10.56
N ILE A 98 -6.00 0.27 9.91
CA ILE A 98 -6.50 -0.33 8.67
C ILE A 98 -5.46 -0.16 7.55
N THR A 99 -4.86 1.02 7.43
CA THR A 99 -3.79 1.28 6.45
C THR A 99 -2.59 0.35 6.65
N LEU A 100 -2.18 0.09 7.90
CA LEU A 100 -1.10 -0.86 8.20
C LEU A 100 -1.50 -2.31 7.89
N LEU A 101 -2.74 -2.72 8.16
CA LEU A 101 -3.24 -4.05 7.79
C LEU A 101 -3.28 -4.24 6.26
N MET A 102 -3.71 -3.21 5.52
CA MET A 102 -3.65 -3.21 4.06
C MET A 102 -2.21 -3.35 3.56
N ASN A 103 -1.24 -2.69 4.20
CA ASN A 103 0.17 -2.81 3.85
C ASN A 103 0.66 -4.26 3.98
N ILE A 104 0.34 -4.94 5.09
CA ILE A 104 0.73 -6.35 5.31
C ILE A 104 0.21 -7.22 4.16
N VAL A 105 -1.05 -7.07 3.76
CA VAL A 105 -1.60 -7.84 2.63
C VAL A 105 -0.95 -7.49 1.31
N PHE A 106 -0.67 -6.21 1.08
CA PHE A 106 0.01 -5.77 -0.14
C PHE A 106 1.42 -6.38 -0.25
N VAL A 107 2.17 -6.39 0.85
CA VAL A 107 3.51 -6.98 0.93
C VAL A 107 3.46 -8.48 0.72
N VAL A 108 2.57 -9.20 1.42
CA VAL A 108 2.39 -10.65 1.25
C VAL A 108 2.02 -10.98 -0.20
N PHE A 109 1.16 -10.19 -0.83
CA PHE A 109 0.78 -10.37 -2.22
C PHE A 109 1.96 -10.20 -3.18
N LEU A 110 2.69 -9.09 -3.07
CA LEU A 110 3.84 -8.81 -3.94
C LEU A 110 4.98 -9.81 -3.74
N PHE A 111 5.22 -10.24 -2.50
CA PHE A 111 6.24 -11.23 -2.20
C PHE A 111 5.94 -12.61 -2.81
N ASN A 112 4.66 -12.94 -3.00
CA ASN A 112 4.21 -14.22 -3.56
C ASN A 112 3.70 -14.07 -5.00
N ILE A 113 4.03 -12.97 -5.70
CA ILE A 113 3.43 -12.65 -7.00
C ILE A 113 3.72 -13.73 -8.04
N ASP A 114 4.90 -14.33 -8.06
CA ASP A 114 5.25 -15.39 -9.01
C ASP A 114 4.49 -16.69 -8.75
N ALA A 115 4.30 -17.04 -7.47
CA ALA A 115 3.49 -18.19 -7.09
C ALA A 115 2.02 -17.97 -7.46
N LEU A 116 1.49 -16.76 -7.25
CA LEU A 116 0.14 -16.39 -7.64
C LEU A 116 -0.03 -16.38 -9.17
N LEU A 117 0.96 -15.88 -9.93
CA LEU A 117 0.92 -15.92 -11.39
C LEU A 117 0.85 -17.35 -11.93
N LYS A 118 1.63 -18.27 -11.35
CA LYS A 118 1.59 -19.71 -11.69
C LYS A 118 0.26 -20.38 -11.36
N LEU A 119 -0.46 -19.90 -10.35
CA LEU A 119 -1.79 -20.44 -9.99
C LEU A 119 -2.84 -20.14 -11.06
N TYR A 120 -2.70 -19.03 -11.78
CA TYR A 120 -3.66 -18.56 -12.78
C TYR A 120 -3.18 -18.75 -14.24
N SER A 121 -2.01 -19.34 -14.45
CA SER A 121 -1.45 -19.66 -15.78
C SER A 121 -1.95 -21.01 -16.27
#